data_AF-X1R5U6-F1
#
_entry.id   AF-X1R5U6-F1
#
_cell.length_a   1.000
_cell.length_b   1.000
_cell.length_c   1.000
_cell.angle_alpha   90.00
_cell.angle_beta   90.00
_cell.angle_gamma   90.00
#
_symmetry.space_group_name_H-M   'P 1'
#
loop_
_entity.id
_entity.type
_entity.pdbx_description
1 polymer ?
#
loop_
_entity_poly.entity_id
_entity_poly.type
_entity_poly.pdbx_seq_one_letter_code
_entity_poly.pdbx_strand_id
1 'polypeptide(L)'
;MEQKEINIPNQPGSIWTKAIEASIITLIVLVPIVFYPRCIDVFNPAKGLTAEYLVIIGLMFWGFNILKKEELKIVLNPLNLPILSFIIICLLSLTWSDSPFITLKELPLFLAGPLLYFIIANNIYNEWQINRIIGAVLIIGTLFGIYGIL
;
A
#
# COMPACT_ATOMS: atom_id res chain seq x y z
N MET A 1 -13.08 -35.92 1.14
CA MET A 1 -12.50 -34.86 2.00
C MET A 1 -13.47 -33.70 1.94
N GLU A 2 -14.33 -33.55 2.94
CA GLU A 2 -15.31 -32.47 3.00
C GLU A 2 -14.58 -31.14 3.22
N GLN A 3 -14.70 -30.22 2.27
CA GLN A 3 -14.31 -28.83 2.47
C GLN A 3 -15.23 -28.24 3.53
N LYS A 4 -14.68 -28.07 4.73
CA LYS A 4 -15.32 -27.36 5.82
C LYS A 4 -15.50 -25.91 5.37
N GLU A 5 -16.72 -25.53 5.01
CA GLU A 5 -17.10 -24.14 4.74
C GLU A 5 -16.77 -23.32 5.98
N ILE A 6 -15.65 -22.59 5.91
CA ILE A 6 -15.28 -21.62 6.92
C ILE A 6 -16.28 -20.47 6.73
N ASN A 7 -17.35 -20.48 7.53
CA ASN A 7 -18.23 -19.35 7.69
C ASN A 7 -17.38 -18.14 8.11
N ILE A 8 -16.94 -17.34 7.14
CA ILE A 8 -16.28 -16.06 7.39
C ILE A 8 -17.37 -15.16 7.97
N PRO A 9 -17.28 -14.77 9.25
CA PRO A 9 -18.29 -13.91 9.83
C PRO A 9 -18.28 -12.61 9.05
N ASN A 10 -19.43 -12.25 8.50
CA ASN A 10 -19.72 -10.92 7.95
C ASN A 10 -19.55 -9.90 9.08
N GLN A 11 -18.31 -9.49 9.33
CA GLN A 11 -18.02 -8.40 10.25
C GLN A 11 -18.60 -7.13 9.63
N PRO A 12 -19.48 -6.39 10.33
CA PRO A 12 -19.93 -5.08 9.86
C PRO A 12 -18.69 -4.23 9.66
N GLY A 13 -18.38 -3.92 8.40
CA GLY A 13 -17.13 -3.28 8.01
C GLY A 13 -16.90 -2.02 8.83
N SER A 14 -15.91 -2.09 9.73
CA SER A 14 -15.46 -0.98 10.56
C SER A 14 -15.24 0.24 9.67
N ILE A 15 -15.62 1.44 10.15
CA ILE A 15 -15.39 2.70 9.42
C ILE A 15 -13.93 2.81 8.95
N TRP A 16 -13.01 2.26 9.74
CA TRP A 16 -11.58 2.19 9.43
C TRP A 16 -11.24 1.28 8.25
N THR A 17 -11.89 0.12 8.10
CA THR A 17 -11.62 -0.76 6.94
C THR A 17 -12.10 -0.12 5.64
N LYS A 18 -13.23 0.60 5.68
CA LYS A 18 -13.69 1.41 4.54
C LYS A 18 -12.75 2.57 4.24
N ALA A 19 -12.21 3.25 5.26
CA ALA A 19 -11.25 4.33 5.09
C ALA A 19 -9.94 3.82 4.46
N ILE A 20 -9.45 2.66 4.90
CA ILE A 20 -8.25 2.02 4.34
C ILE A 20 -8.49 1.63 2.87
N GLU A 21 -9.62 0.99 2.56
CA GLU A 21 -9.99 0.67 1.17
C GLU A 21 -10.07 1.93 0.29
N ALA A 22 -10.69 3.01 0.78
CA ALA A 22 -10.75 4.28 0.07
C ALA A 22 -9.36 4.89 -0.15
N SER A 23 -8.46 4.78 0.84
CA SER A 23 -7.07 5.25 0.70
C SER A 23 -6.29 4.47 -0.36
N ILE A 24 -6.50 3.16 -0.45
CA ILE A 24 -5.89 2.30 -1.48
C ILE A 24 -6.42 2.64 -2.88
N ILE A 25 -7.74 2.84 -3.02
CA ILE A 25 -8.33 3.25 -4.31
C ILE A 25 -7.79 4.63 -4.71
N THR A 26 -7.67 5.56 -3.75
CA THR A 26 -7.10 6.89 -3.98
C THR A 26 -5.66 6.80 -4.46
N LEU A 27 -4.84 5.91 -3.88
CA LEU A 27 -3.50 5.59 -4.35
C LEU A 27 -3.48 5.10 -5.81
N ILE A 28 -4.35 4.14 -6.13
CA ILE A 28 -4.45 3.56 -7.48
C ILE A 28 -4.79 4.62 -8.54
N VAL A 29 -5.62 5.61 -8.17
CA VAL A 29 -6.00 6.69 -9.08
C VAL A 29 -4.91 7.77 -9.16
N LEU A 30 -4.43 8.27 -8.03
CA LEU A 30 -3.54 9.42 -7.97
C LEU A 30 -2.11 9.11 -8.42
N VAL A 31 -1.57 7.93 -8.10
CA VAL A 31 -0.17 7.61 -8.43
C VAL A 31 0.05 7.65 -9.95
N PRO A 32 -0.74 6.96 -10.80
CA PRO A 32 -0.59 7.07 -12.25
C PRO A 32 -0.76 8.50 -12.81
N ILE A 33 -1.68 9.29 -12.22
CA ILE A 33 -1.89 10.70 -12.61
C ILE A 33 -0.63 11.53 -12.34
N VAL A 34 -0.06 11.40 -11.14
CA VAL A 34 1.10 12.19 -10.69
C VAL A 34 2.37 11.78 -11.45
N PHE A 35 2.50 10.49 -11.74
CA PHE A 35 3.65 9.93 -12.46
C PHE A 35 3.48 9.93 -13.99
N TYR A 36 2.47 10.61 -14.51
CA TYR A 36 2.25 10.69 -15.95
C TYR A 36 3.46 11.35 -16.66
N PRO A 37 3.98 10.78 -17.77
CA PRO A 37 5.24 11.21 -18.39
C PRO A 37 5.29 12.67 -18.85
N ARG A 38 4.13 13.29 -19.10
CA ARG A 38 4.04 14.70 -19.53
C ARG A 38 4.27 15.69 -18.39
N CYS A 39 4.31 15.22 -17.14
CA CYS A 39 4.72 16.03 -16.00
C CYS A 39 6.24 16.16 -15.99
N ILE A 40 6.74 17.39 -16.10
CA ILE A 40 8.17 17.78 -16.20
C ILE A 40 9.01 17.04 -15.12
N ASP A 41 10.16 16.48 -15.51
CA ASP A 41 11.06 15.71 -14.64
C ASP A 41 11.57 16.47 -13.40
N VAL A 42 11.57 17.81 -13.46
CA VAL A 42 11.90 18.68 -12.32
C VAL A 42 11.00 18.40 -11.11
N PHE A 43 9.78 17.87 -11.34
CA PHE A 43 8.85 17.50 -10.27
C PHE A 43 9.03 16.08 -9.73
N ASN A 44 10.01 15.30 -10.19
CA ASN A 44 10.20 13.91 -9.72
C ASN A 44 10.32 13.78 -8.19
N PRO A 45 11.00 14.68 -7.45
CA PRO A 45 10.97 14.68 -6.00
C PRO A 45 9.56 14.89 -5.43
N ALA A 46 8.77 15.81 -5.99
CA ALA A 46 7.40 16.05 -5.57
C ALA A 46 6.45 14.89 -5.89
N LYS A 47 6.69 14.19 -7.01
CA LYS A 47 5.95 12.96 -7.37
C LYS A 47 6.19 11.86 -6.34
N GLY A 48 7.45 11.62 -5.97
CA GLY A 48 7.83 10.67 -4.91
C GLY A 48 7.15 10.98 -3.58
N LEU A 49 7.23 12.23 -3.14
CA LEU A 49 6.59 12.70 -1.91
C LEU A 49 5.07 12.48 -1.91
N THR A 50 4.42 12.62 -3.07
CA THR A 50 2.97 12.40 -3.17
C THR A 50 2.61 10.93 -2.90
N ALA A 51 3.37 9.99 -3.48
CA ALA A 51 3.16 8.57 -3.23
C ALA A 51 3.46 8.20 -1.76
N GLU A 52 4.56 8.71 -1.21
CA GLU A 52 4.93 8.51 0.20
C GLU A 52 3.85 9.02 1.15
N TYR A 53 3.35 10.24 0.93
CA TYR A 53 2.33 10.85 1.79
C TYR A 53 1.04 10.05 1.78
N LEU A 54 0.63 9.54 0.62
CA LEU A 54 -0.56 8.68 0.50
C LEU A 54 -0.37 7.36 1.25
N VAL A 55 0.81 6.74 1.21
CA VAL A 55 1.11 5.53 2.00
C VAL A 55 1.11 5.83 3.50
N ILE A 56 1.68 6.96 3.92
CA ILE A 56 1.66 7.40 5.33
C ILE A 56 0.21 7.59 5.82
N ILE A 57 -0.67 8.19 5.02
CA ILE A 57 -2.10 8.30 5.36
C ILE A 57 -2.73 6.90 5.53
N GLY A 58 -2.43 5.97 4.62
CA GLY A 58 -2.89 4.58 4.72
C GLY A 58 -2.39 3.90 6.00
N LEU A 59 -1.12 4.11 6.36
CA LEU A 59 -0.54 3.63 7.61
C LEU A 59 -1.21 4.23 8.84
N MET A 60 -1.53 5.52 8.82
CA MET A 60 -2.26 6.16 9.92
C MET A 60 -3.61 5.49 10.13
N PHE A 61 -4.39 5.28 9.05
CA PHE A 61 -5.67 4.59 9.16
C PHE A 61 -5.53 3.15 9.63
N TRP A 62 -4.50 2.44 9.17
CA TRP A 62 -4.22 1.09 9.64
C TRP A 62 -3.81 1.05 11.12
N GLY A 63 -2.94 1.95 11.56
CA GLY A 63 -2.53 2.08 12.96
C GLY A 63 -3.73 2.37 13.88
N PHE A 64 -4.62 3.29 13.50
CA PHE A 64 -5.85 3.54 14.25
C PHE A 64 -6.77 2.32 14.29
N ASN A 65 -6.87 1.56 13.19
CA ASN A 65 -7.66 0.32 13.14
C ASN A 65 -7.11 -0.73 14.10
N ILE A 66 -5.78 -0.89 14.18
CA ILE A 66 -5.11 -1.79 15.12
C ILE A 66 -5.37 -1.36 16.56
N LEU A 67 -5.13 -0.09 16.88
CA LEU A 67 -5.32 0.43 18.25
C LEU A 67 -6.74 0.21 18.75
N LYS A 68 -7.75 0.36 17.87
CA LYS A 68 -9.15 0.12 18.23
C LYS A 68 -9.49 -1.37 18.39
N LYS A 69 -8.88 -2.23 17.58
CA LYS A 69 -9.15 -3.68 17.61
C LYS A 69 -8.37 -4.40 18.71
N GLU A 70 -7.32 -3.78 19.26
CA GLU A 70 -6.37 -4.35 20.25
C GLU A 70 -5.71 -5.67 19.81
N GLU A 71 -5.92 -6.11 18.57
CA GLU A 71 -5.42 -7.36 18.02
C GLU A 71 -4.47 -7.07 16.85
N LEU A 72 -3.18 -7.30 17.07
CA LEU A 72 -2.18 -7.39 16.00
C LEU A 72 -2.22 -8.78 15.36
N LYS A 73 -3.26 -9.06 14.57
CA LYS A 73 -3.31 -10.27 13.74
C LYS A 73 -2.61 -9.99 12.42
N ILE A 74 -1.29 -10.15 12.40
CA ILE A 74 -0.54 -10.20 11.14
C ILE A 74 -0.88 -11.54 10.47
N VAL A 75 -1.51 -11.48 9.30
CA VAL A 75 -1.83 -12.69 8.53
C VAL A 75 -0.51 -13.31 8.09
N LEU A 76 -0.17 -14.50 8.61
CA LEU A 76 1.05 -15.21 8.24
C LEU A 76 0.96 -15.70 6.79
N ASN A 77 1.51 -14.91 5.88
CA ASN A 77 1.68 -15.26 4.48
C ASN A 77 3.16 -15.57 4.22
N PRO A 78 3.52 -16.61 3.44
CA PRO A 78 4.90 -16.86 3.03
C PRO A 78 5.59 -15.63 2.41
N LEU A 79 4.83 -14.71 1.80
CA LEU A 79 5.36 -13.47 1.25
C LEU A 79 5.74 -12.41 2.31
N ASN A 80 5.25 -12.54 3.55
CA ASN A 80 5.62 -11.61 4.62
C ASN A 80 7.09 -11.71 4.98
N LEU A 81 7.68 -12.91 4.95
CA LEU A 81 9.07 -13.14 5.33
C LEU A 81 10.06 -12.40 4.40
N PRO A 82 9.99 -12.53 3.06
CA PRO A 82 10.89 -11.78 2.19
C PRO A 82 10.67 -10.27 2.29
N ILE A 83 9.42 -9.81 2.44
CA ILE A 83 9.12 -8.38 2.58
C ILE A 83 9.65 -7.82 3.90
N LEU A 84 9.51 -8.56 5.00
CA LEU A 84 10.04 -8.17 6.30
C LEU A 84 11.57 -8.20 6.32
N SER A 85 12.18 -9.20 5.66
CA SER A 85 13.62 -9.24 5.44
C SER A 85 14.11 -8.00 4.68
N PHE A 86 13.40 -7.59 3.62
CA PHE A 86 13.71 -6.38 2.89
C PHE A 86 13.64 -5.12 3.78
N ILE A 87 12.61 -4.97 4.60
CA ILE A 87 12.51 -3.85 5.56
C ILE A 87 13.71 -3.86 6.52
N ILE A 88 14.08 -5.01 7.07
CA ILE A 88 15.24 -5.15 7.97
C ILE A 88 16.53 -4.75 7.25
N ILE A 89 16.73 -5.18 6.01
CA ILE A 89 17.90 -4.83 5.21
C ILE A 89 17.94 -3.32 4.95
N CYS A 90 16.81 -2.68 4.62
CA CYS A 90 16.72 -1.23 4.47
C CYS A 90 17.11 -0.49 5.76
N LEU A 91 16.67 -0.99 6.92
CA LEU A 91 17.02 -0.40 8.22
C LEU A 91 18.50 -0.60 8.56
N LEU A 92 19.07 -1.79 8.30
CA LEU A 92 20.50 -2.07 8.47
C LEU A 92 21.36 -1.23 7.51
N SER A 93 20.84 -0.90 6.33
CA SER A 93 21.55 -0.03 5.39
C SER A 93 21.78 1.39 5.96
N LEU A 94 20.96 1.87 6.91
CA LEU A 94 21.19 3.17 7.55
C LEU A 94 22.45 3.17 8.40
N THR A 95 22.80 2.04 9.02
CA THR A 95 23.98 1.95 9.92
C THR A 95 25.28 1.77 9.16
N TRP A 96 25.23 1.28 7.92
CA TRP A 96 26.40 1.03 7.06
C TRP A 96 26.60 2.05 5.93
N SER A 97 25.72 3.05 5.83
CA SER A 97 25.81 4.05 4.77
C SER A 97 26.92 5.06 5.01
N ASP A 98 27.72 5.32 3.98
CA ASP A 98 28.71 6.42 3.96
C ASP A 98 28.05 7.80 4.07
N SER A 99 26.74 7.90 3.75
CA SER A 99 25.97 9.15 3.79
C SER A 99 24.61 8.94 4.46
N PRO A 100 24.55 8.87 5.81
CA PRO A 100 23.34 8.51 6.54
C PRO A 100 22.16 9.46 6.28
N PHE A 101 22.45 10.75 6.01
CA PHE A 101 21.41 11.74 5.67
C PHE A 101 20.71 11.46 4.33
N ILE A 102 21.45 10.97 3.33
CA ILE A 102 20.87 10.63 2.02
C ILE A 102 20.03 9.37 2.16
N THR A 103 20.57 8.35 2.83
CA THR A 103 19.83 7.10 3.08
C THR A 103 18.56 7.34 3.88
N LEU A 104 18.60 8.21 4.90
CA LEU A 104 17.41 8.58 5.68
C LEU A 104 16.35 9.28 4.83
N LYS A 105 16.76 10.11 3.88
CA LYS A 105 15.85 10.82 2.98
C LYS A 105 15.15 9.89 1.99
N GLU A 106 15.84 8.88 1.47
CA GLU A 106 15.29 7.93 0.49
C GLU A 106 14.53 6.75 1.15
N LEU A 107 14.77 6.51 2.44
CA LEU A 107 14.16 5.41 3.21
C LEU A 107 12.62 5.37 3.11
N PRO A 108 11.86 6.48 3.24
CA PRO A 108 10.41 6.46 3.15
C PRO A 108 9.92 5.91 1.81
N LEU A 109 10.59 6.30 0.70
CA LEU A 109 10.26 5.82 -0.63
C LEU A 109 10.50 4.31 -0.77
N PHE A 110 11.64 3.82 -0.27
CA PHE A 110 11.96 2.38 -0.28
C PHE A 110 10.99 1.57 0.57
N LEU A 111 10.55 2.11 1.71
CA LEU A 111 9.61 1.44 2.61
C LEU A 111 8.16 1.56 2.14
N ALA A 112 7.81 2.53 1.30
CA ALA A 112 6.43 2.79 0.86
C ALA A 112 5.76 1.54 0.26
N GLY A 113 6.46 0.80 -0.60
CA GLY A 113 5.96 -0.44 -1.20
C GLY A 113 5.71 -1.55 -0.17
N PRO A 114 6.72 -1.98 0.60
CA PRO A 114 6.56 -2.96 1.68
C PRO A 114 5.47 -2.60 2.70
N LEU A 115 5.38 -1.34 3.09
CA LEU A 115 4.36 -0.85 4.02
C LEU A 115 2.97 -0.94 3.40
N LEU A 116 2.81 -0.52 2.14
CA LEU A 116 1.55 -0.66 1.41
C LEU A 116 1.10 -2.11 1.30
N TYR A 117 2.03 -3.05 1.08
CA TYR A 117 1.72 -4.48 1.11
C TYR A 117 1.09 -4.89 2.44
N PHE A 118 1.67 -4.50 3.59
CA PHE A 118 1.11 -4.85 4.89
C PHE A 118 -0.25 -4.19 5.14
N ILE A 119 -0.48 -2.96 4.65
CA ILE A 119 -1.80 -2.31 4.72
C ILE A 119 -2.83 -3.14 3.94
N ILE A 120 -2.51 -3.55 2.73
CA ILE A 120 -3.40 -4.32 1.85
C ILE A 120 -3.67 -5.71 2.44
N ALA A 121 -2.61 -6.47 2.74
CA ALA A 121 -2.69 -7.86 3.19
C ALA A 121 -3.40 -8.02 4.55
N ASN A 122 -3.31 -7.01 5.43
CA ASN A 122 -3.94 -7.07 6.76
C ASN A 122 -5.31 -6.36 6.84
N ASN A 123 -5.84 -5.78 5.77
CA ASN A 123 -7.14 -5.10 5.82
C ASN A 123 -8.15 -5.58 4.77
N ILE A 124 -7.70 -6.32 3.75
CA ILE A 124 -8.57 -6.87 2.72
C ILE A 124 -8.89 -8.32 3.06
N TYR A 125 -10.14 -8.58 3.43
CA TYR A 125 -10.62 -9.90 3.81
C TYR A 125 -11.73 -10.42 2.90
N ASN A 126 -12.45 -9.51 2.23
CA ASN A 126 -13.63 -9.86 1.45
C ASN A 126 -13.33 -9.83 -0.04
N GLU A 127 -13.84 -10.82 -0.78
CA GLU A 127 -13.73 -10.89 -2.25
C GLU A 127 -14.29 -9.63 -2.93
N TRP A 128 -15.35 -9.04 -2.37
CA TRP A 128 -15.93 -7.81 -2.90
C TRP A 128 -14.95 -6.63 -2.88
N GLN A 129 -14.12 -6.52 -1.83
CA GLN A 129 -13.10 -5.46 -1.75
C GLN A 129 -11.97 -5.72 -2.75
N ILE A 130 -11.56 -6.99 -2.89
CA ILE A 130 -10.57 -7.41 -3.89
C ILE A 130 -11.07 -7.04 -5.29
N ASN A 131 -12.30 -7.40 -5.62
CA ASN A 131 -12.90 -7.12 -6.93
C ASN A 131 -13.00 -5.61 -7.20
N ARG A 132 -13.30 -4.79 -6.19
CA ARG A 132 -13.29 -3.32 -6.34
C ARG A 132 -11.89 -2.76 -6.59
N ILE A 133 -10.90 -3.24 -5.86
CA ILE A 133 -9.50 -2.80 -6.02
C ILE A 133 -8.98 -3.20 -7.40
N ILE A 134 -9.18 -4.47 -7.80
CA ILE A 134 -8.81 -4.95 -9.14
C ILE A 134 -9.57 -4.16 -10.21
N GLY A 135 -10.87 -3.93 -10.04
CA GLY A 135 -11.67 -3.13 -10.95
C GLY A 135 -11.14 -1.70 -11.10
N ALA A 136 -10.74 -1.05 -10.00
CA ALA A 136 -10.12 0.28 -10.05
C ALA A 136 -8.78 0.25 -10.80
N VAL A 137 -7.92 -0.75 -10.53
CA VAL A 137 -6.65 -0.93 -11.25
C VAL A 137 -6.89 -1.11 -12.75
N LEU A 138 -7.85 -1.95 -13.13
CA LEU A 138 -8.18 -2.19 -14.54
C LEU A 138 -8.72 -0.92 -15.21
N ILE A 139 -9.68 -0.23 -14.59
CA ILE A 139 -10.26 1.01 -15.16
C ILE A 139 -9.17 2.07 -15.35
N ILE A 140 -8.38 2.36 -14.31
CA ILE A 140 -7.34 3.38 -14.38
C ILE A 140 -6.23 2.95 -15.35
N GLY A 141 -5.78 1.70 -15.27
CA GLY A 141 -4.77 1.16 -16.18
C GLY A 141 -5.20 1.21 -17.64
N THR A 142 -6.45 0.87 -17.95
CA THR A 142 -7.00 0.97 -19.31
C THR A 142 -7.13 2.42 -19.76
N LEU A 143 -7.61 3.33 -18.90
CA LEU A 143 -7.70 4.75 -19.23
C LEU A 143 -6.33 5.34 -19.57
N PHE A 144 -5.32 5.09 -18.73
CA PHE A 144 -3.95 5.53 -18.99
C PHE A 144 -3.32 4.82 -20.18
N GLY A 145 -3.65 3.55 -20.41
CA GLY A 145 -3.21 2.81 -21.59
C GLY A 145 -3.75 3.39 -22.89
N ILE A 146 -5.06 3.67 -22.96
CA ILE A 146 -5.70 4.34 -24.11
C ILE A 146 -5.09 5.72 -24.31
N TYR A 147 -4.95 6.50 -23.23
CA TYR A 147 -4.37 7.83 -23.30
C TYR A 147 -2.88 7.83 -23.68
N GLY A 148 -2.14 6.76 -23.37
CA GLY A 148 -0.74 6.61 -23.79
C GLY A 148 -0.57 6.26 -25.27
N ILE A 149 -1.60 5.69 -25.91
CA ILE A 149 -1.61 5.41 -27.36
C ILE A 149 -1.93 6.68 -28.17
N LEU A 150 -2.69 7.61 -27.59
CA LEU A 150 -3.23 8.81 -28.23
C LEU A 150 -2.26 9.99 -28.17
#